data_AF-A0A231V3I6-F1
#
_entry.id   AF-A0A231V3I6-F1
#
_cell.length_a   1.000
_cell.length_b   1.000
_cell.length_c   1.000
_cell.angle_alpha   90.00
_cell.angle_beta   90.00
_cell.angle_gamma   90.00
#
_symmetry.space_group_name_H-M   'P 1'
#
loop_
_entity.id
_entity.type
_entity.pdbx_description
1 polymer ?
#
loop_
_entity_poly.entity_id
_entity_poly.type
_entity_poly.pdbx_seq_one_letter_code
_entity_poly.pdbx_strand_id
1 'polypeptide(L)'
;MTTQTQSNSKANSPLSIRLSDTERTALLKAANGTALSVYARKKLFGDATTLRQNRTRDPIASETHLAQVLARLGRSGLGASLQSLAEDARDGALLLDDETVASIHRACADIAEIRSLLLQALGLKEGGTE
;
A
#
# COMPACT_ATOMS: atom_id res chain seq x y z
N MET A 1 -14.03 4.26 -58.29
CA MET A 1 -13.22 3.88 -57.11
C MET A 1 -14.08 4.11 -55.88
N THR A 2 -14.72 3.05 -55.37
CA THR A 2 -15.62 3.12 -54.21
C THR A 2 -14.83 2.99 -52.92
N THR A 3 -14.82 4.06 -52.14
CA THR A 3 -14.30 4.12 -50.77
C THR A 3 -15.21 3.30 -49.85
N GLN A 4 -14.65 2.27 -49.21
CA GLN A 4 -15.38 1.46 -48.24
C GLN A 4 -15.32 2.14 -46.86
N THR A 5 -16.46 2.68 -46.43
CA THR A 5 -16.67 3.25 -45.10
C THR A 5 -16.70 2.14 -44.05
N GLN A 6 -15.67 2.02 -43.19
CA GLN A 6 -15.67 1.10 -42.05
C GLN A 6 -16.51 1.69 -40.91
N SER A 7 -17.65 1.08 -40.64
CA SER A 7 -18.60 1.50 -39.63
C SER A 7 -18.44 0.74 -38.29
N ASN A 8 -18.41 1.53 -37.23
CA ASN A 8 -18.79 1.25 -35.84
C ASN A 8 -18.05 0.12 -35.09
N SER A 9 -17.15 0.51 -34.18
CA SER A 9 -16.37 -0.37 -33.30
C SER A 9 -17.27 -1.15 -32.35
N LYS A 10 -17.64 -2.38 -32.74
CA LYS A 10 -18.21 -3.37 -31.83
C LYS A 10 -17.26 -3.52 -30.64
N ALA A 11 -17.73 -3.22 -29.43
CA ALA A 11 -17.00 -3.55 -28.22
C ALA A 11 -16.54 -5.00 -28.28
N ASN A 12 -15.27 -5.26 -28.02
CA ASN A 12 -14.69 -6.61 -28.08
C ASN A 12 -15.57 -7.56 -27.28
N SER A 13 -16.26 -8.47 -27.98
CA SER A 13 -17.20 -9.38 -27.34
C SER A 13 -16.46 -10.34 -26.41
N PRO A 14 -17.05 -10.72 -25.27
CA PRO A 14 -16.42 -11.64 -24.34
C PRO A 14 -16.21 -13.02 -24.99
N LEU A 15 -15.10 -13.67 -24.65
CA LEU A 15 -14.81 -15.04 -25.07
C LEU A 15 -15.69 -16.02 -24.27
N SER A 16 -16.64 -16.68 -24.93
CA SER A 16 -17.49 -17.71 -24.34
C SER A 16 -16.99 -19.10 -24.77
N ILE A 17 -16.70 -19.98 -23.80
CA ILE A 17 -16.22 -21.34 -24.02
C ILE A 17 -17.09 -22.28 -23.17
N ARG A 18 -17.54 -23.39 -23.77
CA ARG A 18 -18.17 -24.48 -23.02
C ARG A 18 -17.08 -25.31 -22.34
N LEU A 19 -17.18 -25.44 -21.03
CA LEU A 19 -16.29 -26.26 -20.21
C LEU A 19 -17.11 -27.35 -19.54
N SER A 20 -16.60 -28.57 -19.54
CA SER A 20 -17.07 -29.62 -18.64
C SER A 20 -16.63 -29.33 -17.19
N ASP A 21 -17.26 -29.98 -16.22
CA ASP A 21 -16.94 -29.75 -14.79
C ASP A 21 -15.49 -30.16 -14.45
N THR A 22 -14.96 -31.19 -15.12
CA THR A 22 -13.57 -31.65 -14.96
C THR A 22 -12.58 -30.64 -15.54
N GLU A 23 -12.86 -30.05 -16.69
CA GLU A 23 -12.02 -29.00 -17.29
C GLU A 23 -12.04 -27.71 -16.47
N ARG A 24 -13.22 -27.33 -15.94
CA ARG A 24 -13.36 -26.14 -15.09
C ARG A 24 -12.57 -26.27 -13.79
N THR A 25 -12.61 -27.43 -13.15
CA THR A 25 -11.86 -27.69 -11.91
C THR A 25 -10.35 -27.74 -12.16
N ALA A 26 -9.91 -28.36 -13.26
CA ALA A 26 -8.50 -28.32 -13.67
C ALA A 26 -8.01 -26.88 -13.93
N LEU A 27 -8.82 -26.06 -14.60
CA LEU A 27 -8.52 -24.64 -14.84
C LEU A 27 -8.46 -23.81 -13.55
N LEU A 28 -9.39 -24.02 -12.61
CA LEU A 28 -9.37 -23.35 -11.31
C LEU A 28 -8.12 -23.70 -10.50
N LYS A 29 -7.73 -24.98 -10.49
CA LYS A 29 -6.50 -25.44 -9.82
C LYS A 29 -5.25 -24.81 -10.44
N ALA A 30 -5.20 -24.74 -11.77
CA ALA A 30 -4.07 -24.14 -12.48
C ALA A 30 -4.01 -22.60 -12.33
N ALA A 31 -5.16 -21.94 -12.13
CA ALA A 31 -5.24 -20.49 -11.94
C ALA A 31 -4.72 -20.02 -10.57
N ASN A 32 -4.60 -20.91 -9.57
CA ASN A 32 -3.98 -20.66 -8.26
C ASN A 32 -4.38 -19.31 -7.62
N GLY A 33 -5.68 -19.02 -7.55
CA GLY A 33 -6.20 -17.79 -6.94
C GLY A 33 -6.35 -16.59 -7.89
N THR A 34 -5.94 -16.68 -9.15
CA THR A 34 -6.27 -15.68 -10.17
C THR A 34 -7.62 -15.94 -10.84
N ALA A 35 -8.28 -14.88 -11.33
CA ALA A 35 -9.52 -15.02 -12.07
C ALA A 35 -9.32 -15.86 -13.36
N LEU A 36 -10.25 -16.79 -13.63
CA LEU A 36 -10.22 -17.69 -14.80
C LEU A 36 -9.97 -16.95 -16.13
N SER A 37 -10.60 -15.78 -16.31
CA SER A 37 -10.44 -14.96 -17.52
C SER A 37 -9.02 -14.38 -17.68
N VAL A 38 -8.35 -14.07 -16.57
CA VAL A 38 -6.97 -13.58 -16.55
C VAL A 38 -6.01 -14.72 -16.86
N TYR A 39 -6.22 -15.87 -16.21
CA TYR A 39 -5.43 -17.08 -16.46
C TYR A 39 -5.55 -17.56 -17.92
N ALA A 40 -6.76 -17.61 -18.46
CA ALA A 40 -7.01 -17.98 -19.86
C ALA A 40 -6.34 -17.01 -20.84
N ARG A 41 -6.44 -15.70 -20.59
CA ARG A 41 -5.77 -14.68 -21.42
C ARG A 41 -4.25 -14.84 -21.39
N LYS A 42 -3.65 -15.08 -20.21
CA LYS A 42 -2.20 -15.32 -20.06
C LYS A 42 -1.74 -16.56 -20.82
N LYS A 43 -2.53 -17.64 -20.79
CA LYS A 43 -2.22 -18.87 -21.55
C LYS A 43 -2.38 -18.70 -23.07
N LEU A 44 -3.36 -17.91 -23.53
CA LEU A 44 -3.63 -17.71 -24.96
C LEU A 44 -2.66 -16.73 -25.64
N PHE A 45 -2.29 -15.64 -24.95
CA PHE A 45 -1.49 -14.55 -25.53
C PHE A 45 -0.07 -14.45 -24.96
N GLY A 46 0.29 -15.32 -24.01
CA GLY A 46 1.60 -15.32 -23.35
C GLY A 46 1.87 -14.04 -22.56
N ASP A 47 3.16 -13.78 -22.29
CA ASP A 47 3.61 -12.58 -21.59
C ASP A 47 3.57 -11.31 -22.47
N ALA A 48 3.22 -11.42 -23.76
CA ALA A 48 3.11 -10.29 -24.68
C ALA A 48 1.89 -9.38 -24.40
N THR A 49 0.89 -9.89 -23.67
CA THR A 49 -0.23 -9.07 -23.18
C THR A 49 0.16 -8.41 -21.88
N THR A 50 0.51 -7.12 -21.94
CA THR A 50 0.47 -6.24 -20.78
C THR A 50 -0.94 -6.31 -20.21
N LEU A 51 -1.15 -7.14 -19.19
CA LEU A 51 -2.36 -7.09 -18.40
C LEU A 51 -2.52 -5.63 -18.01
N ARG A 52 -3.60 -4.96 -18.43
CA ARG A 52 -4.01 -3.72 -17.80
C ARG A 52 -4.19 -4.09 -16.33
N GLN A 53 -3.15 -3.86 -15.54
CA GLN A 53 -3.19 -4.10 -14.11
C GLN A 53 -4.24 -3.12 -13.62
N ASN A 54 -5.42 -3.64 -13.32
CA ASN A 54 -6.31 -2.94 -12.43
C ASN A 54 -5.54 -2.88 -11.12
N ARG A 55 -4.85 -1.76 -10.93
CA ARG A 55 -4.09 -1.43 -9.73
C ARG A 55 -5.06 -1.08 -8.63
N THR A 56 -5.97 -1.99 -8.34
CA THR A 56 -6.66 -2.04 -7.07
C THR A 56 -5.96 -3.15 -6.32
N ARG A 57 -4.79 -2.80 -5.79
CA ARG A 57 -4.12 -3.63 -4.80
C ARG A 57 -5.07 -3.60 -3.62
N ASP A 58 -5.81 -4.69 -3.39
CA ASP A 58 -6.50 -4.85 -2.12
C ASP A 58 -5.44 -4.66 -1.04
N PRO A 59 -5.62 -3.72 -0.09
CA PRO A 59 -4.65 -3.54 0.97
C PRO A 59 -4.55 -4.87 1.70
N ILE A 60 -3.37 -5.49 1.59
CA ILE A 60 -3.04 -6.70 2.34
C ILE A 60 -3.30 -6.33 3.80
N ALA A 61 -3.96 -7.19 4.58
CA ALA A 61 -4.39 -6.85 5.94
C ALA A 61 -3.29 -6.20 6.81
N SER A 62 -2.01 -6.43 6.50
CA SER A 62 -0.86 -5.72 7.09
C SER A 62 -0.89 -4.20 6.92
N GLU A 63 -1.28 -3.70 5.74
CA GLU A 63 -1.29 -2.27 5.38
C GLU A 63 -2.35 -1.51 6.20
N THR A 64 -3.49 -2.14 6.51
CA THR A 64 -4.55 -1.56 7.34
C THR A 64 -4.14 -1.43 8.81
N HIS A 65 -3.46 -2.45 9.36
CA HIS A 65 -2.95 -2.39 10.75
C HIS A 65 -1.83 -1.36 10.87
N LEU A 66 -0.93 -1.27 9.88
CA LEU A 66 0.12 -0.26 9.83
C LEU A 66 -0.45 1.17 9.76
N ALA A 67 -1.48 1.39 8.94
CA ALA A 67 -2.17 2.67 8.86
C ALA A 67 -2.86 3.04 10.20
N GLN A 68 -3.45 2.07 10.90
CA GLN A 68 -4.05 2.30 12.21
C GLN A 68 -3.01 2.65 13.28
N VAL A 69 -1.85 1.98 13.27
CA VAL A 69 -0.74 2.31 14.18
C VAL A 69 -0.26 3.74 13.93
N LEU A 70 -0.03 4.13 12.67
CA LEU A 70 0.33 5.50 12.31
C LEU A 70 -0.71 6.53 12.74
N ALA A 71 -2.01 6.24 12.54
CA ALA A 71 -3.09 7.13 12.96
C ALA A 71 -3.14 7.31 14.48
N ARG A 72 -2.92 6.23 15.26
CA ARG A 72 -2.85 6.32 16.73
C ARG A 72 -1.61 7.07 17.18
N LEU A 73 -0.48 6.89 16.51
CA LEU A 73 0.76 7.59 16.81
C LEU A 73 0.61 9.09 16.56
N GLY A 74 -0.03 9.50 15.45
CA GLY A 74 -0.35 10.91 15.20
C GLY A 74 -1.33 11.51 16.21
N ARG A 75 -2.28 10.72 16.73
CA ARG A 75 -3.28 11.18 17.71
C ARG A 75 -2.78 11.19 19.16
N SER A 76 -1.67 10.52 19.45
CA SER A 76 -1.10 10.38 20.80
C SER A 76 -0.66 11.71 21.42
N GLY A 77 -0.58 12.79 20.64
CA GLY A 77 -0.25 14.13 21.17
C GLY A 77 1.22 14.29 21.57
N LEU A 78 2.12 13.39 21.15
CA LEU A 78 3.55 13.43 21.49
C LEU A 78 4.20 14.80 21.21
N GLY A 79 3.80 15.48 20.13
CA GLY A 79 4.30 16.82 19.83
C GLY A 79 3.91 17.86 20.90
N ALA A 80 2.69 17.80 21.42
CA ALA A 80 2.23 18.68 22.48
C ALA A 80 2.93 18.37 23.81
N SER A 81 3.14 17.09 24.14
CA SER A 81 3.89 16.70 25.34
C SER A 81 5.35 17.15 25.28
N LEU A 82 5.99 17.04 24.10
CA LEU A 82 7.37 17.53 23.90
C LEU A 82 7.46 19.05 23.99
N GLN A 83 6.46 19.77 23.47
CA GLN A 83 6.37 21.22 23.59
C GLN A 83 6.30 21.64 25.07
N SER A 84 5.43 21.02 25.88
CA SER A 84 5.34 21.30 27.31
C SER A 84 6.64 20.97 28.05
N LEU A 85 7.30 19.86 27.70
CA LEU A 85 8.59 19.51 28.28
C LEU A 85 9.67 20.56 27.97
N ALA A 86 9.65 21.13 26.76
CA ALA A 86 10.57 22.18 26.35
C ALA A 86 10.28 23.52 27.04
N GLU A 87 9.01 23.83 27.31
CA GLU A 87 8.58 24.99 28.09
C GLU A 87 9.05 24.84 29.55
N ASP A 88 8.77 23.70 30.20
CA ASP A 88 9.21 23.41 31.57
C ASP A 88 10.75 23.43 31.73
N ALA A 89 11.48 22.95 30.72
CA ALA A 89 12.94 23.02 30.69
C ALA A 89 13.46 24.46 30.51
N ARG A 90 12.81 25.27 29.65
CA ARG A 90 13.19 26.67 29.42
C ARG A 90 12.96 27.54 30.65
N ASP A 91 11.90 27.28 31.40
CA ASP A 91 11.56 28.00 32.62
C ASP A 91 12.38 27.52 33.84
N GLY A 92 13.29 26.55 33.64
CA GLY A 92 14.15 26.00 34.68
C GLY A 92 13.41 25.15 35.71
N ALA A 93 12.14 24.79 35.43
CA ALA A 93 11.31 23.95 36.29
C ALA A 93 11.72 22.47 36.22
N LEU A 94 12.36 22.08 35.12
CA LEU A 94 12.80 20.71 34.88
C LEU A 94 14.26 20.52 35.30
N LEU A 95 14.48 20.00 36.52
CA LEU A 95 15.79 19.43 36.88
C LEU A 95 15.97 18.11 36.13
N LEU A 96 16.69 18.18 35.01
CA LEU A 96 17.12 17.03 34.24
C LEU A 96 18.59 16.75 34.53
N ASP A 97 18.91 15.51 34.87
CA ASP A 97 20.29 15.02 34.83
C ASP A 97 20.69 14.61 33.40
N ASP A 98 22.00 14.53 33.15
CA ASP A 98 22.54 14.20 31.83
C ASP A 98 22.06 12.83 31.33
N GLU A 99 21.79 11.89 32.24
CA GLU A 99 21.27 10.57 31.93
C GLU A 99 19.83 10.63 31.40
N THR A 100 18.96 11.41 32.05
CA THR A 100 17.57 11.59 31.60
C THR A 100 17.52 12.30 30.25
N VAL A 101 18.36 13.32 30.03
CA VAL A 101 18.48 14.00 28.73
C VAL A 101 18.87 13.01 27.63
N ALA A 102 19.89 12.19 27.88
CA ALA A 102 20.33 11.17 26.93
C ALA A 102 19.23 10.12 26.65
N SER A 103 18.47 9.73 27.67
CA SER A 103 17.33 8.80 27.53
C SER A 103 16.21 9.38 26.66
N ILE A 104 15.87 10.67 26.86
CA ILE A 104 14.87 11.37 26.05
C ILE A 104 15.32 11.45 24.59
N HIS A 105 16.58 11.81 24.32
CA HIS A 105 17.09 11.86 22.96
C HIS A 105 17.05 10.50 22.26
N ARG A 106 17.38 9.40 22.96
CA ARG A 106 17.23 8.04 22.42
C ARG A 106 15.77 7.72 22.10
N ALA A 107 14.85 7.99 23.02
CA ALA A 107 13.43 7.76 22.80
C ALA A 107 12.90 8.54 21.58
N CYS A 108 13.34 9.79 21.38
CA CYS A 108 13.00 10.58 20.19
C CYS A 108 13.54 9.96 18.91
N ALA A 109 14.78 9.45 18.92
CA ALA A 109 15.38 8.77 17.79
C ALA A 109 14.63 7.47 17.43
N ASP A 110 14.29 6.66 18.43
CA ASP A 110 13.53 5.41 18.26
C ASP A 110 12.15 5.69 17.64
N ILE A 111 11.46 6.75 18.10
CA ILE A 111 10.16 7.14 17.55
C ILE A 111 10.28 7.61 16.09
N ALA A 112 11.35 8.34 15.76
CA ALA A 112 11.61 8.77 14.38
C ALA A 112 11.89 7.57 13.45
N GLU A 113 12.65 6.59 13.94
CA GLU A 113 12.92 5.34 13.21
C GLU A 113 11.64 4.52 12.98
N ILE A 114 10.83 4.35 14.03
CA ILE A 114 9.52 3.67 13.93
C ILE A 114 8.64 4.37 12.90
N ARG A 115 8.59 5.71 12.90
CA ARG A 115 7.83 6.48 11.90
C ARG A 115 8.34 6.21 10.48
N SER A 116 9.65 6.22 10.26
CA SER A 116 10.23 5.98 8.93
C SER A 116 9.92 4.57 8.42
N LEU A 117 10.10 3.55 9.27
CA LEU A 117 9.78 2.16 8.95
C LEU A 117 8.30 1.99 8.60
N LEU A 118 7.40 2.65 9.33
CA LEU A 118 5.97 2.62 9.05
C LEU A 118 5.63 3.29 7.71
N LEU A 119 6.24 4.44 7.39
CA LEU A 119 6.03 5.12 6.12
C LEU A 119 6.56 4.31 4.93
N GLN A 120 7.75 3.72 5.06
CA GLN A 120 8.33 2.83 4.06
C GLN A 120 7.46 1.58 3.84
N ALA A 121 6.97 0.96 4.91
CA ALA A 121 6.10 -0.21 4.83
C ALA A 121 4.75 0.09 4.13
N LEU A 122 4.27 1.33 4.22
CA LEU A 122 3.07 1.81 3.51
C LEU A 122 3.37 2.36 2.10
N GLY A 123 4.63 2.41 1.67
CA GLY A 123 5.02 2.99 0.39
C GLY A 123 4.79 4.50 0.28
N LEU A 124 4.65 5.18 1.42
CA LEU A 124 4.53 6.63 1.49
C LEU A 124 5.94 7.22 1.58
N LYS A 125 6.30 8.12 0.65
CA LYS A 125 7.53 8.90 0.82
C LYS A 125 7.34 9.84 2.00
N GLU A 126 8.35 9.93 2.86
CA GLU A 126 8.45 11.02 3.82
C GLU A 126 8.32 12.32 3.03
N GLY A 127 7.24 13.06 3.28
CA GLY A 127 7.08 14.40 2.75
C GLY A 127 8.19 15.25 3.35
N GLY A 128 9.28 15.40 2.60
CA GLY A 128 10.27 16.43 2.82
C GLY A 128 9.57 17.76 2.61
N THR A 129 9.28 18.44 3.71
CA THR A 129 9.06 19.89 3.69
C THR A 129 10.42 20.52 3.97
N GLU A 130 10.84 21.33 3.01
CA GLU A 130 11.90 22.35 3.09
C GLU A 130 11.69 23.30 4.28
#